data_AF-A0A0D8Y790-F1
#
_entry.id   AF-A0A0D8Y790-F1
#
_cell.length_a   1.000
_cell.length_b   1.000
_cell.length_c   1.000
_cell.angle_alpha   90.00
_cell.angle_beta   90.00
_cell.angle_gamma   90.00
#
_symmetry.space_group_name_H-M   'P 1'
#
loop_
_entity.id
_entity.type
_entity.pdbx_description
1 polymer ?
#
loop_
_entity_poly.entity_id
_entity_poly.type
_entity_poly.pdbx_seq_one_letter_code
_entity_poly.pdbx_strand_id
1 'polypeptide(L)'
;MRRVMDARKHNPEESDDESLQWEKFWTLKTTGTEEFSNPEKETQIQVDQQVLEHFNKTIENRHDGYYVRLPWKDLVIPLPNNRAISLKRLVSVWQSLNNDKELLDMYNNIF
;
A
#
# COMPACT_ATOMS: atom_id res chain seq x y z
N MET A 1 19.26 -11.76 -54.71
CA MET A 1 19.32 -11.69 -53.24
C MET A 1 17.92 -11.89 -52.67
N ARG A 2 17.66 -13.03 -52.03
CA ARG A 2 16.38 -13.36 -51.37
C ARG A 2 16.65 -13.38 -49.86
N ARG A 3 16.05 -12.47 -49.08
CA ARG A 3 16.14 -12.50 -47.61
C ARG A 3 15.33 -13.68 -47.09
N VAL A 4 15.97 -14.55 -46.32
CA VAL A 4 15.30 -15.56 -45.50
C VAL A 4 14.66 -14.84 -44.31
N MET A 5 13.36 -15.04 -44.10
CA MET A 5 12.68 -14.68 -42.86
C MET A 5 12.66 -15.92 -41.99
N ASP A 6 13.46 -15.93 -40.93
CA ASP A 6 13.34 -16.93 -39.87
C ASP A 6 12.08 -16.63 -39.06
N ALA A 7 11.03 -17.41 -39.30
CA ALA A 7 9.87 -17.48 -38.42
C ALA A 7 10.31 -18.21 -37.14
N ARG A 8 10.44 -17.47 -36.04
CA ARG A 8 10.56 -17.99 -34.68
C ARG A 8 9.36 -18.92 -34.44
N LYS A 9 9.56 -20.24 -34.53
CA LYS A 9 8.55 -21.23 -34.15
C LYS A 9 8.26 -21.05 -32.66
N HIS A 10 7.03 -20.64 -32.34
CA HIS A 10 6.53 -20.65 -30.98
C HIS A 10 6.16 -22.09 -30.65
N ASN A 11 6.85 -22.68 -29.67
CA ASN A 11 6.63 -24.05 -29.23
C ASN A 11 5.36 -24.08 -28.34
N PRO A 12 4.30 -24.84 -28.69
CA PRO A 12 3.04 -24.81 -27.94
C PRO A 12 3.13 -25.44 -26.55
N GLU A 13 4.17 -26.24 -26.26
CA GLU A 13 4.31 -26.92 -24.96
C GLU A 13 4.76 -26.01 -23.81
N GLU A 14 5.41 -24.88 -24.09
CA GLU A 14 5.81 -23.91 -23.03
C GLU A 14 4.62 -23.11 -22.49
N SER A 15 3.58 -22.91 -23.32
CA SER A 15 2.39 -22.12 -22.95
C SER A 15 1.53 -22.82 -21.90
N ASP A 16 1.42 -24.15 -21.97
CA ASP A 16 0.58 -24.93 -21.07
C ASP A 16 1.22 -25.08 -19.68
N ASP A 17 2.55 -25.22 -19.61
CA ASP A 17 3.28 -25.29 -18.34
C ASP A 17 3.28 -23.94 -17.60
N GLU A 18 3.40 -22.83 -18.32
CA GLU A 18 3.24 -21.50 -17.73
C GLU A 18 1.83 -21.31 -17.15
N SER A 19 0.77 -21.69 -17.88
CA SER A 19 -0.61 -21.55 -17.41
C SER A 19 -0.86 -22.35 -16.12
N LEU A 20 -0.34 -23.57 -16.05
CA LEU A 20 -0.44 -24.41 -14.85
C LEU A 20 0.34 -23.84 -13.67
N GLN A 21 1.50 -23.24 -13.93
CA GLN A 21 2.27 -22.54 -12.90
C GLN A 21 1.50 -21.31 -12.37
N TRP A 22 0.86 -20.54 -13.25
CA TRP A 22 0.02 -19.40 -12.85
C TRP A 22 -1.18 -19.84 -12.00
N GLU A 23 -1.89 -20.91 -12.37
CA GLU A 23 -2.99 -21.46 -11.57
C GLU A 23 -2.54 -21.92 -10.18
N LYS A 24 -1.37 -22.56 -10.09
CA LYS A 24 -0.77 -22.95 -8.80
C LYS A 24 -0.41 -21.74 -7.94
N PHE A 25 0.12 -20.67 -8.53
CA PHE A 25 0.39 -19.41 -7.81
C PHE A 25 -0.88 -18.76 -7.27
N TRP A 26 -1.96 -18.76 -8.06
CA TRP A 26 -3.25 -18.21 -7.65
C TRP A 26 -3.86 -18.98 -6.49
N THR A 27 -3.90 -20.32 -6.58
CA THR A 27 -4.44 -21.19 -5.53
C THR A 27 -3.66 -21.09 -4.22
N LEU A 28 -2.32 -21.03 -4.27
CA LEU A 28 -1.49 -20.92 -3.07
C LEU A 28 -1.69 -19.60 -2.32
N LYS A 29 -1.99 -18.50 -3.03
CA LYS A 29 -2.31 -17.19 -2.44
C LYS A 29 -3.65 -17.20 -1.73
N THR A 30 -4.65 -17.91 -2.25
CA THR A 30 -5.97 -18.03 -1.61
C THR A 30 -5.92 -18.90 -0.36
N THR A 31 -5.19 -20.01 -0.37
CA THR A 31 -5.16 -20.96 0.78
C THR A 31 -4.60 -20.34 2.07
N GLY A 32 -3.63 -19.42 2.00
CA GLY A 32 -3.03 -18.79 3.19
C GLY A 32 -3.75 -17.53 3.71
N THR A 33 -4.76 -17.01 3.00
CA THR A 33 -5.48 -15.79 3.38
C THR A 33 -6.89 -16.05 3.91
N GLU A 34 -7.45 -17.23 3.69
CA GLU A 34 -8.83 -17.55 4.10
C GLU A 34 -9.00 -17.80 5.61
N GLU A 35 -7.94 -18.22 6.31
CA GLU A 35 -8.00 -18.66 7.72
C GLU A 35 -8.29 -17.51 8.71
N PHE A 36 -8.04 -16.26 8.30
CA PHE A 36 -8.19 -15.06 9.15
C PHE A 36 -9.16 -14.00 8.59
N SER A 37 -9.70 -14.20 7.38
CA SER A 37 -10.41 -13.15 6.63
C SER A 37 -11.92 -13.09 6.88
N ASN A 38 -12.52 -14.07 7.55
CA ASN A 38 -13.96 -14.08 7.80
C ASN A 38 -14.49 -12.85 8.56
N PRO A 39 -13.90 -12.41 9.69
CA PRO A 39 -14.34 -11.18 10.37
C PRO A 39 -14.00 -9.90 9.59
N GLU A 40 -12.98 -9.95 8.73
CA GLU A 40 -12.57 -8.83 7.88
C GLU A 40 -13.58 -8.60 6.72
N LYS A 41 -14.09 -9.69 6.12
CA LYS A 41 -15.11 -9.61 5.06
C LYS A 41 -16.44 -9.05 5.58
N GLU A 42 -16.86 -9.47 6.77
CA GLU A 42 -18.12 -8.98 7.37
C GLU A 42 -18.03 -7.50 7.76
N THR A 43 -16.89 -7.08 8.34
CA THR A 43 -16.64 -5.66 8.66
C THR A 43 -16.51 -4.81 7.40
N GLN A 44 -15.94 -5.32 6.32
CA GLN A 44 -15.86 -4.62 5.04
C GLN A 44 -17.26 -4.36 4.44
N ILE A 45 -18.16 -5.35 4.46
CA ILE A 45 -19.53 -5.20 3.93
C ILE A 45 -20.29 -4.10 4.67
N GLN A 46 -20.14 -4.04 6.00
CA GLN A 46 -20.79 -3.00 6.81
C GLN A 46 -20.25 -1.60 6.48
N VAL A 47 -18.94 -1.47 6.29
CA VAL A 47 -18.30 -0.21 5.89
C VAL A 47 -18.76 0.22 4.49
N ASP A 48 -18.81 -0.72 3.55
CA ASP A 48 -19.22 -0.45 2.17
C ASP A 48 -20.68 0.03 2.11
N GLN A 49 -21.58 -0.57 2.90
CA GLN A 49 -22.96 -0.13 3.00
C GLN A 49 -23.06 1.30 3.54
N GLN A 50 -22.31 1.63 4.61
CA GLN A 50 -22.30 2.98 5.17
C GLN A 50 -21.76 4.02 4.18
N VAL A 51 -20.71 3.67 3.44
CA VAL A 51 -20.14 4.52 2.38
C VAL A 51 -21.16 4.78 1.28
N LEU A 52 -21.87 3.74 0.82
CA LEU A 52 -22.89 3.84 -0.22
C LEU A 52 -24.08 4.70 0.23
N GLU A 53 -24.54 4.51 1.47
CA GLU A 53 -25.61 5.33 2.05
C GLU A 53 -25.20 6.81 2.16
N HIS A 54 -23.98 7.09 2.61
CA HIS A 54 -23.45 8.46 2.70
C HIS A 54 -23.32 9.10 1.32
N PHE A 55 -22.82 8.35 0.34
CA PHE A 55 -22.70 8.80 -1.05
C PHE A 55 -24.06 9.21 -1.61
N ASN A 56 -25.06 8.33 -1.52
CA ASN A 56 -26.42 8.60 -2.03
C ASN A 56 -27.07 9.82 -1.34
N LYS A 57 -26.84 10.00 -0.05
CA LYS A 57 -27.36 11.16 0.71
C LYS A 57 -26.68 12.48 0.34
N THR A 58 -25.45 12.43 -0.18
CA THR A 58 -24.63 13.64 -0.40
C THR A 58 -24.53 14.06 -1.86
N ILE A 59 -25.24 13.36 -2.75
CA ILE A 59 -25.43 13.81 -4.14
C ILE A 59 -26.40 15.00 -4.11
N GLU A 60 -25.89 16.19 -4.42
CA GLU A 60 -26.69 17.39 -4.62
C GLU A 60 -26.80 17.66 -6.13
N ASN A 61 -28.03 17.64 -6.65
CA ASN A 61 -28.30 18.10 -8.01
C ASN A 61 -28.53 19.62 -7.99
N ARG A 62 -27.60 20.36 -8.59
CA ARG A 62 -27.70 21.81 -8.77
C ARG A 62 -27.91 22.12 -10.25
N HIS A 63 -28.38 23.33 -10.54
CA HIS A 63 -28.64 23.79 -11.92
C HIS A 63 -27.40 23.72 -12.84
N ASP A 64 -26.20 23.69 -12.26
CA ASP A 64 -24.90 23.64 -12.95
C ASP A 64 -24.26 22.23 -12.95
N GLY A 65 -24.96 21.21 -12.44
CA GLY A 65 -24.51 19.81 -12.47
C GLY A 65 -24.61 19.08 -11.13
N TYR A 66 -24.05 17.87 -11.09
CA TYR A 66 -24.03 17.02 -9.91
C TYR A 66 -22.83 17.32 -9.04
N TYR A 67 -23.09 17.65 -7.78
CA TYR A 67 -22.06 17.82 -6.77
C TYR A 67 -22.11 16.60 -5.85
N VAL A 68 -20.94 16.00 -5.62
CA VAL A 68 -20.78 14.83 -4.76
C VAL A 68 -19.69 15.15 -3.75
N ARG A 69 -19.93 14.88 -2.47
CA ARG A 69 -18.85 14.88 -1.48
C ARG A 69 -18.24 13.48 -1.40
N LEU A 70 -16.92 13.45 -1.34
CA LEU A 70 -16.19 12.21 -1.08
C LEU A 70 -16.51 11.73 0.35
N PRO A 71 -16.84 10.44 0.52
CA PRO A 71 -17.04 9.86 1.84
C PRO A 71 -15.69 9.83 2.56
N TRP A 72 -15.44 10.81 3.41
CA TRP A 72 -14.26 10.82 4.27
C TRP A 72 -14.43 9.77 5.36
N LYS A 73 -13.41 8.94 5.56
CA LYS A 73 -13.38 8.03 6.71
C LYS A 73 -13.32 8.88 7.98
N ASP A 74 -14.31 8.76 8.85
CA ASP A 74 -14.27 9.39 10.16
C ASP A 74 -13.04 8.86 10.90
N LEU A 75 -12.04 9.73 11.08
CA LEU A 75 -10.83 9.40 11.83
C LEU A 75 -11.18 9.39 13.32
N VAL A 76 -11.84 8.32 13.77
CA VAL A 76 -12.20 8.12 15.18
C VAL A 76 -10.94 7.96 16.05
N ILE A 77 -9.82 7.56 15.45
CA ILE A 77 -8.58 7.28 16.16
C ILE A 77 -7.64 8.49 16.04
N PRO A 78 -7.35 9.21 17.13
CA PRO A 78 -6.32 10.24 17.10
C PRO A 78 -4.97 9.60 16.77
N LEU A 79 -4.23 10.20 15.84
CA LEU A 79 -2.91 9.70 15.49
C LEU A 79 -2.01 9.67 16.74
N PRO A 80 -1.28 8.58 16.98
CA PRO A 80 -0.41 8.49 18.14
C PRO A 80 0.69 9.55 18.06
N ASN A 81 1.03 10.13 19.20
CA ASN A 81 2.04 11.18 19.27
C ASN A 81 3.46 10.59 19.11
N ASN A 82 4.25 11.13 18.18
CA ASN A 82 5.61 10.71 17.91
C ASN A 82 6.67 11.24 18.91
N ARG A 83 6.28 12.12 19.84
CA ARG A 83 7.20 12.83 20.76
C ARG A 83 8.15 11.91 21.48
N ALA A 84 7.66 10.81 22.05
CA ALA A 84 8.49 9.88 22.81
C ALA A 84 9.58 9.20 21.94
N ILE A 85 9.23 8.86 20.70
CA ILE A 85 10.16 8.22 19.76
C ILE A 85 11.22 9.23 19.32
N SER A 86 10.80 10.44 18.96
CA SER A 86 11.70 11.52 18.55
C SER A 86 12.69 11.88 19.66
N LEU A 87 12.22 11.97 20.90
CA LEU A 87 13.07 12.30 22.05
C LEU A 87 14.12 11.20 22.32
N LYS A 88 13.72 9.92 22.27
CA LYS A 88 14.66 8.80 22.39
C LYS A 88 15.73 8.81 21.28
N ARG A 89 15.31 9.05 20.03
CA ARG A 89 16.25 9.16 18.90
C ARG A 89 17.21 10.32 19.09
N LEU A 90 16.71 11.48 19.51
CA LEU A 90 17.55 12.65 19.78
C LEU A 90 18.62 12.35 20.85
N VAL A 91 18.22 11.75 21.97
CA VAL A 91 19.15 11.39 23.05
C VAL A 91 20.19 10.38 22.57
N SER A 92 19.78 9.37 21.81
CA SER A 92 20.69 8.38 21.25
C SER A 92 21.69 8.99 20.27
N VAL A 93 21.23 9.87 19.37
CA VAL A 93 22.09 10.61 18.44
C VAL A 93 23.07 11.49 19.23
N TRP A 94 22.58 12.24 20.21
CA TRP A 94 23.43 13.08 21.06
C TRP A 94 24.51 12.27 21.78
N GLN A 95 24.16 11.12 22.36
CA GLN A 95 25.13 10.24 23.01
C GLN A 95 26.16 9.71 22.02
N SER A 96 25.73 9.31 20.82
CA SER A 96 26.61 8.85 19.75
C SER A 96 27.62 9.94 19.35
N LEU A 97 27.16 11.17 19.13
CA LEU A 97 28.04 12.30 18.79
C LEU A 97 28.95 12.70 19.95
N ASN A 98 28.46 12.65 21.20
CA ASN A 98 29.28 12.99 22.36
C ASN A 98 30.40 11.98 22.63
N ASN A 99 30.20 10.71 22.24
CA ASN A 99 31.23 9.67 22.33
C ASN A 99 32.31 9.84 21.25
N ASP A 100 31.95 10.38 20.08
CA ASP A 100 32.87 10.64 18.96
C ASP A 100 33.16 12.13 18.81
N LYS A 101 34.16 12.59 19.57
CA LYS A 101 34.56 14.00 19.62
C LYS A 101 35.13 14.49 18.29
N GLU A 102 35.79 13.63 17.51
CA GLU A 102 36.34 14.01 16.20
C GLU A 102 35.22 14.27 15.21
N LEU A 103 34.20 13.39 15.18
CA LEU A 103 33.02 13.57 14.34
C LEU A 103 32.24 14.83 14.74
N LEU A 104 32.07 15.08 16.04
CA LEU A 104 31.39 16.27 16.55
C LEU A 104 32.13 17.56 16.14
N ASP A 105 33.46 17.57 16.22
CA ASP A 105 34.27 18.72 15.80
C ASP A 105 34.15 18.97 14.29
N MET A 106 34.17 17.91 13.47
CA MET A 106 33.92 18.02 12.03
C MET A 106 32.55 18.64 11.72
N TYR A 107 31.49 18.26 12.45
CA TYR A 107 30.17 18.87 12.28
C TYR A 107 30.16 20.37 12.63
N ASN A 108 30.78 20.77 13.75
CA ASN A 108 30.88 22.17 14.17
C ASN A 108 31.71 23.05 13.22
N ASN A 109 32.62 22.44 12.46
CA ASN A 109 33.45 23.16 11.49
C ASN A 109 32.74 23.37 10.14
N ILE A 110 31.70 22.59 9.84
CA ILE A 110 30.97 22.64 8.55
C ILE A 110 29.71 23.51 8.63
N PHE A 111 29.00 23.49 9.77
CA PHE A 111 27.74 24.21 9.99
C PHE A 111 27.94 25.33 11.02
#